data_AF-R7Q9Q6-F1
#
_entry.id   AF-R7Q9Q6-F1
#
_cell.length_a   1.000
_cell.length_b   1.000
_cell.length_c   1.000
_cell.angle_alpha   90.00
_cell.angle_beta   90.00
_cell.angle_gamma   90.00
#
_symmetry.space_group_name_H-M   'P 1'
#
loop_
_entity.id
_entity.type
_entity.pdbx_description
1 polymer ?
#
loop_
_entity_poly.entity_id
_entity_poly.type
_entity_poly.pdbx_seq_one_letter_code
_entity_poly.pdbx_strand_id
1 'polypeptide(L)'
;MSFRTSLFRTASRRMNTAAEAIDKTAAKGPKLPAGNDPSASHGAEHAIADTNRWRIISAVFALPVSAYFIINMMNTHEHTEAPPEYPYLKMATRSPRFPWGEEDLIGTIHDKHARELANKE
;
A
#
# COMPACT_ATOMS: atom_id res chain seq x y z
N MET A 1 25.30 48.85 27.46
CA MET A 1 24.44 48.33 26.39
C MET A 1 24.62 46.82 26.34
N SER A 2 23.62 46.04 26.72
CA SER A 2 23.66 44.57 26.65
C SER A 2 22.37 44.10 25.99
N PHE A 3 22.48 43.68 24.73
CA PHE A 3 21.39 43.07 23.98
C PHE A 3 21.29 41.59 24.40
N ARG A 4 20.22 41.22 25.09
CA ARG A 4 19.85 39.82 25.30
C ARG A 4 19.00 39.37 24.12
N THR A 5 19.55 38.44 23.36
CA THR A 5 18.91 37.73 22.26
C THR A 5 17.69 36.96 22.73
N SER A 6 16.56 37.18 22.05
CA SER A 6 15.37 36.33 22.11
C SER A 6 15.51 35.13 21.17
N LEU A 7 14.68 34.11 21.41
CA LEU A 7 14.34 32.99 20.50
C LEU A 7 15.40 31.86 20.57
N PHE A 8 15.10 30.63 20.97
CA PHE A 8 14.02 29.75 20.52
C PHE A 8 13.54 28.83 21.65
N ARG A 9 12.25 28.88 22.00
CA ARG A 9 11.59 27.80 22.74
C ARG A 9 10.59 27.15 21.78
N THR A 10 11.10 26.30 20.90
CA THR A 10 10.29 25.60 19.90
C THR A 10 9.43 24.55 20.59
N ALA A 11 8.13 24.67 20.38
CA ALA A 11 7.08 23.91 21.03
C ALA A 11 7.03 22.45 20.51
N SER A 12 7.40 21.48 21.35
CA SER A 12 7.26 20.04 21.10
C SER A 12 5.93 19.45 21.62
N ARG A 13 4.83 20.20 21.57
CA ARG A 13 3.55 19.79 22.20
C ARG A 13 2.36 19.74 21.25
N ARG A 14 2.40 19.07 20.09
CA ARG A 14 1.15 18.81 19.31
C ARG A 14 1.14 17.51 18.48
N MET A 15 1.56 16.38 19.04
CA MET A 15 1.32 15.06 18.40
C MET A 15 0.57 14.03 19.26
N ASN A 16 0.20 14.35 20.50
CA ASN A 16 -0.53 13.42 21.37
C ASN A 16 -2.05 13.53 21.27
N THR A 17 -2.59 14.60 20.67
CA THR A 17 -4.03 14.88 20.70
C THR A 17 -4.84 14.01 19.74
N ALA A 18 -4.27 13.62 18.59
CA ALA A 18 -4.94 12.73 17.65
C ALA A 18 -5.01 11.29 18.19
N ALA A 19 -3.93 10.82 18.83
CA ALA A 19 -3.91 9.54 19.52
C ALA A 19 -4.90 9.50 20.70
N GLU A 20 -4.95 10.56 21.53
CA GLU A 20 -5.94 10.69 22.60
C GLU A 20 -7.40 10.74 22.10
N ALA A 21 -7.64 11.34 20.93
CA ALA A 21 -8.99 11.44 20.37
C ALA A 21 -9.51 10.08 19.86
N ILE A 22 -8.63 9.24 19.32
CA ILE A 22 -8.96 7.86 18.94
C ILE A 22 -9.24 7.02 20.20
N ASP A 23 -8.48 7.23 21.27
CA ASP A 23 -8.66 6.53 22.56
C ASP A 23 -10.00 6.87 23.24
N LYS A 24 -10.41 8.14 23.20
CA LYS A 24 -11.69 8.60 23.79
C LYS A 24 -12.92 8.12 23.01
N THR A 25 -12.79 7.85 21.72
CA THR A 25 -13.87 7.27 20.91
C THR A 25 -13.96 5.75 21.06
N ALA A 26 -12.85 5.07 21.40
CA ALA A 26 -12.83 3.65 21.74
C ALA A 26 -13.44 3.33 23.12
N ALA A 27 -13.38 4.27 24.08
CA ALA A 27 -13.94 4.09 25.43
C ALA A 27 -15.46 3.90 25.47
N LYS A 28 -16.18 4.35 24.43
CA LYS A 28 -17.61 4.11 24.25
C LYS A 28 -17.77 2.95 23.27
N GLY A 29 -17.48 1.74 23.75
CA GLY A 29 -17.55 0.52 22.96
C GLY A 29 -18.87 0.40 22.19
N PRO A 30 -18.88 -0.30 21.03
CA PRO A 30 -20.08 -0.45 20.22
C PRO A 30 -21.22 -1.04 21.06
N LYS A 31 -22.37 -0.36 21.12
CA LYS A 31 -23.58 -0.96 21.69
C LYS A 31 -23.98 -2.13 20.80
N LEU A 32 -23.72 -3.34 21.28
CA LEU A 32 -24.09 -4.56 20.57
C LEU A 32 -25.62 -4.60 20.41
N PRO A 33 -26.14 -5.05 19.26
CA PRO A 33 -27.57 -5.20 19.03
C PRO A 33 -28.18 -6.17 20.06
N ALA A 34 -29.45 -5.99 20.38
CA ALA A 34 -30.16 -6.84 21.33
C ALA A 34 -30.17 -8.30 20.83
N GLY A 35 -29.64 -9.24 21.63
CA GLY A 35 -29.51 -10.66 21.29
C GLY A 35 -28.07 -11.19 21.24
N ASN A 36 -27.06 -10.36 21.46
CA ASN A 36 -25.66 -10.81 21.53
C ASN A 36 -25.33 -11.44 22.90
N ASP A 37 -24.50 -12.48 22.91
CA ASP A 37 -24.01 -13.14 24.14
C ASP A 37 -23.29 -12.10 25.03
N PRO A 38 -23.66 -11.95 26.33
CA PRO A 38 -22.94 -11.07 27.25
C PRO A 38 -21.43 -11.39 27.36
N SER A 39 -20.99 -12.60 26.98
CA SER A 39 -19.56 -12.95 26.89
C SER A 39 -18.80 -12.17 25.80
N ALA A 40 -19.49 -11.67 24.78
CA ALA A 40 -18.92 -10.86 23.70
C ALA A 40 -18.84 -9.37 24.05
N SER A 41 -19.36 -8.96 25.20
CA SER A 41 -19.25 -7.59 25.72
C SER A 41 -18.03 -7.49 26.64
N HIS A 42 -16.87 -7.19 26.07
CA HIS A 42 -15.66 -6.90 26.83
C HIS A 42 -15.68 -5.46 27.36
N GLY A 43 -15.23 -5.25 28.60
CA GLY A 43 -15.10 -3.91 29.19
C GLY A 43 -14.08 -3.04 28.45
N ALA A 44 -14.10 -1.73 28.70
CA ALA A 44 -13.20 -0.76 28.03
C ALA A 44 -11.72 -1.13 28.17
N GLU A 45 -11.28 -1.64 29.32
CA GLU A 45 -9.90 -2.09 29.55
C GLU A 45 -9.51 -3.28 28.67
N HIS A 46 -10.43 -4.23 28.45
CA HIS A 46 -10.20 -5.37 27.56
C HIS A 46 -10.12 -4.92 26.10
N ALA A 47 -10.98 -4.00 25.66
CA ALA A 47 -10.93 -3.45 24.31
C ALA A 47 -9.61 -2.71 24.02
N ILE A 48 -9.10 -1.96 25.01
CA ILE A 48 -7.80 -1.29 24.92
C ILE A 48 -6.67 -2.33 24.84
N ALA A 49 -6.70 -3.37 25.68
CA ALA A 49 -5.71 -4.45 25.67
C ALA A 49 -5.69 -5.20 24.33
N ASP A 50 -6.85 -5.52 23.78
CA ASP A 50 -6.98 -6.19 22.48
C ASP A 50 -6.48 -5.31 21.34
N THR A 51 -6.82 -4.02 21.35
CA THR A 51 -6.32 -3.06 20.35
C THR A 51 -4.80 -2.96 20.39
N ASN A 52 -4.20 -2.89 21.58
CA ASN A 52 -2.76 -2.85 21.76
C ASN A 52 -2.09 -4.15 21.28
N ARG A 53 -2.70 -5.31 21.56
CA ARG A 53 -2.23 -6.60 21.06
C ARG A 53 -2.19 -6.62 19.53
N TRP A 54 -3.29 -6.26 18.88
CA TRP A 54 -3.36 -6.24 17.42
C TRP A 54 -2.43 -5.22 16.80
N ARG A 55 -2.24 -4.06 17.43
CA ARG A 55 -1.25 -3.05 17.01
C ARG A 55 0.16 -3.61 16.99
N ILE A 56 0.55 -4.35 18.03
CA ILE A 56 1.86 -5.00 18.11
C ILE A 56 1.98 -6.07 17.03
N ILE A 57 0.99 -6.96 16.91
CA ILE A 57 0.99 -8.03 15.90
C ILE A 57 1.10 -7.44 14.49
N SER A 58 0.31 -6.42 14.16
CA SER A 58 0.36 -5.79 12.85
C SER A 58 1.71 -5.12 12.59
N ALA A 59 2.31 -4.46 13.59
CA ALA A 59 3.61 -3.83 13.43
C ALA A 59 4.72 -4.87 13.23
N VAL A 60 4.70 -5.95 14.03
CA VAL A 60 5.70 -7.01 14.00
C VAL A 60 5.59 -7.85 12.73
N PHE A 61 4.41 -8.04 12.14
CA PHE A 61 4.24 -8.85 10.93
C PHE A 61 4.20 -8.03 9.64
N ALA A 62 3.47 -6.92 9.59
CA ALA A 62 3.32 -6.16 8.36
C ALA A 62 4.65 -5.54 7.91
N LEU A 63 5.45 -5.03 8.85
CA LEU A 63 6.74 -4.42 8.52
C LEU A 63 7.73 -5.40 7.88
N PRO A 64 8.07 -6.57 8.47
CA PRO A 64 9.00 -7.50 7.82
C PRO A 64 8.45 -8.11 6.54
N VAL A 65 7.14 -8.40 6.45
CA VAL A 65 6.53 -8.93 5.22
C VAL A 65 6.61 -7.89 4.10
N SER A 66 6.29 -6.63 4.39
CA SER A 66 6.40 -5.53 3.41
C SER A 66 7.86 -5.28 2.99
N ALA A 67 8.80 -5.28 3.95
CA ALA A 67 10.23 -5.14 3.66
C ALA A 67 10.75 -6.28 2.78
N TYR A 68 10.41 -7.53 3.10
CA TYR A 68 10.78 -8.69 2.29
C TYR A 68 10.19 -8.62 0.88
N PHE A 69 8.92 -8.22 0.75
CA PHE A 69 8.29 -8.01 -0.54
C PHE A 69 9.01 -6.96 -1.38
N ILE A 70 9.36 -5.81 -0.79
CA ILE A 70 10.12 -4.75 -1.48
C ILE A 70 11.47 -5.28 -1.96
N ILE A 71 12.23 -5.97 -1.08
CA ILE A 71 13.51 -6.58 -1.45
C ILE A 71 13.33 -7.56 -2.62
N ASN A 72 12.28 -8.39 -2.57
CA ASN A 72 12.01 -9.36 -3.63
C ASN A 72 11.62 -8.70 -4.96
N MET A 73 10.87 -7.59 -4.93
CA MET A 73 10.51 -6.84 -6.14
C MET A 73 11.67 -6.03 -6.71
N MET A 74 12.64 -5.63 -5.88
CA MET A 74 13.87 -4.96 -6.32
C MET A 74 14.84 -5.91 -7.03
N ASN A 75 14.69 -7.23 -6.85
CA ASN A 75 15.51 -8.19 -7.57
C ASN A 75 15.27 -8.08 -9.08
N THR A 76 16.36 -8.18 -9.85
CA THR A 76 16.27 -8.21 -11.31
C THR A 76 15.50 -9.45 -11.74
N HIS A 77 14.42 -9.25 -12.48
CA HIS A 77 13.79 -10.34 -13.22
C HIS A 77 14.36 -10.33 -14.64
N GLU A 78 14.77 -11.50 -15.10
CA GLU A 78 15.24 -11.66 -16.47
C GLU A 78 14.04 -11.55 -17.40
N HIS A 79 13.98 -10.45 -18.17
CA HIS A 79 13.06 -10.36 -19.28
C HIS A 79 13.59 -11.31 -20.36
N THR A 80 12.94 -12.46 -20.51
CA THR A 80 13.23 -13.37 -21.62
C THR A 80 12.99 -12.64 -22.93
N GLU A 81 13.86 -12.85 -23.91
CA GLU A 81 13.70 -12.32 -25.26
C GLU A 81 12.28 -12.56 -25.76
N ALA A 82 11.72 -11.55 -26.42
CA ALA A 82 10.36 -11.64 -26.94
C ALA A 82 10.26 -12.85 -27.87
N PRO A 83 9.21 -13.69 -27.75
CA PRO A 83 9.06 -14.81 -28.66
C PRO A 83 8.97 -14.29 -30.09
N PRO A 84 9.50 -15.05 -31.08
CA PRO A 84 9.38 -14.66 -32.47
C PRO A 84 7.91 -14.49 -32.83
N GLU A 85 7.66 -13.62 -33.81
CA GLU A 85 6.30 -13.27 -34.21
C GLU A 85 5.58 -14.46 -34.85
N TYR A 86 4.85 -15.23 -34.05
CA TYR A 86 3.98 -16.27 -34.57
C TYR A 86 2.63 -15.67 -35.02
N PRO A 87 2.06 -16.12 -36.15
CA PRO A 87 0.80 -15.59 -36.68
C PRO A 87 -0.36 -15.58 -35.67
N TYR A 88 -0.42 -16.58 -34.78
CA TYR A 88 -1.48 -16.71 -33.78
C TYR A 88 -1.36 -15.74 -32.60
N LEU A 89 -0.18 -15.15 -32.34
CA LEU A 89 0.01 -14.20 -31.24
C LEU A 89 -0.63 -12.84 -31.51
N LYS A 90 -0.79 -12.47 -32.79
CA LYS A 90 -1.40 -11.18 -33.21
C LYS A 90 -2.83 -11.32 -33.73
N MET A 91 -3.24 -12.52 -34.12
CA MET A 91 -4.58 -12.77 -34.69
C MET A 91 -5.70 -12.68 -33.64
N ALA A 92 -5.47 -13.13 -32.40
CA ALA A 92 -6.51 -13.13 -31.35
C ALA A 92 -6.85 -11.73 -30.80
N THR A 93 -5.97 -10.74 -30.99
CA THR A 93 -6.05 -9.43 -30.33
C THR A 93 -6.59 -8.31 -31.23
N ARG A 94 -6.91 -8.60 -32.51
CA ARG A 94 -7.08 -7.56 -33.55
C ARG A 94 -8.43 -7.53 -34.27
N SER A 95 -9.37 -8.44 -33.96
CA SER A 95 -10.74 -8.36 -34.47
C SER A 95 -11.76 -8.52 -33.33
N PRO A 96 -12.44 -7.44 -32.90
CA PRO A 96 -12.43 -6.07 -33.44
C PRO A 96 -11.17 -5.25 -33.09
N ARG A 97 -10.87 -4.22 -33.91
CA ARG A 97 -9.76 -3.28 -33.67
C ARG A 97 -10.02 -2.47 -32.40
N PHE A 98 -8.99 -2.27 -31.59
CA PHE A 98 -9.10 -1.44 -30.39
C PHE A 98 -9.33 0.05 -30.71
N PRO A 99 -10.06 0.79 -29.87
CA PRO A 99 -10.37 2.20 -30.10
C PRO A 99 -9.15 3.14 -29.96
N TRP A 100 -8.04 2.71 -29.37
CA TRP A 100 -6.81 3.50 -29.18
C TRP A 100 -5.73 3.26 -30.25
N GLY A 101 -5.99 2.46 -31.28
CA GLY A 101 -5.08 2.29 -32.42
C GLY A 101 -4.49 0.87 -32.57
N GLU A 102 -3.32 0.79 -33.22
CA GLU A 102 -2.63 -0.49 -33.53
C GLU A 102 -1.64 -0.92 -32.45
N GLU A 103 -1.52 -0.13 -31.39
CA GLU A 103 -0.71 -0.48 -30.23
C GLU A 103 -1.36 -1.60 -29.43
N ASP A 104 -0.57 -2.64 -29.14
CA ASP A 104 -0.98 -3.68 -28.21
C ASP A 104 -1.19 -3.05 -26.83
N LEU A 105 -2.32 -3.39 -26.20
CA LEU A 105 -2.63 -2.98 -24.83
C LEU A 105 -1.69 -3.62 -23.80
N ILE A 106 -1.15 -4.80 -24.16
CA ILE A 106 -0.33 -5.64 -23.29
C ILE A 106 1.12 -5.53 -23.77
N GLY A 107 1.99 -5.07 -22.88
CA GLY A 107 3.42 -4.90 -23.12
C GLY A 107 3.98 -3.72 -22.34
N THR A 108 5.24 -3.80 -21.95
CA THR A 108 5.96 -2.68 -21.33
C THR A 108 6.38 -1.67 -22.40
N ILE A 109 6.70 -0.43 -22.00
CA ILE A 109 7.27 0.56 -22.94
C ILE A 109 8.59 0.04 -23.56
N HIS A 110 9.35 -0.76 -22.81
CA HIS A 110 10.58 -1.40 -23.30
C HIS A 110 10.29 -2.37 -24.45
N ASP A 111 9.24 -3.19 -24.35
CA ASP A 111 8.85 -4.12 -25.41
C ASP A 111 8.42 -3.37 -26.68
N LYS A 112 7.73 -2.23 -26.52
CA LYS A 112 7.34 -1.35 -27.63
C LYS A 112 8.58 -0.79 -28.33
N HIS A 113 9.53 -0.24 -27.57
CA HIS A 113 10.77 0.32 -28.12
C HIS A 113 11.64 -0.75 -28.79
N ALA A 114 11.74 -1.95 -28.21
CA ALA A 114 12.46 -3.07 -28.82
C ALA A 114 11.87 -3.49 -30.16
N ARG A 115 10.53 -3.57 -30.27
CA ARG A 115 9.83 -3.83 -31.54
C ARG A 115 10.05 -2.73 -32.56
N GLU A 116 10.06 -1.46 -32.15
CA GLU A 116 10.34 -0.34 -33.04
C GLU A 116 11.76 -0.37 -33.62
N LEU A 117 12.75 -0.78 -32.84
CA LEU A 117 14.12 -0.98 -33.32
C LEU A 117 14.19 -2.13 -34.33
N ALA A 118 13.56 -3.28 -34.02
CA ALA A 118 13.54 -4.44 -34.90
C ALA A 118 12.85 -4.17 -36.26
N ASN A 119 11.88 -3.25 -36.31
CA ASN A 119 11.19 -2.89 -37.55
C ASN A 119 11.93 -1.84 -38.42
N LYS A 120 13.01 -1.22 -37.91
CA LYS A 120 13.79 -0.21 -38.63
C LYS A 120 14.99 -0.79 -39.40
N GLU A 121 15.39 -2.02 -39.08
CA GLU A 121 16.41 -2.79 -39.81
C GLU A 121 15.80 -3.51 -41.00
#